data_AF-A0A061B8E2-F1
#
_entry.id   AF-A0A061B8E2-F1
#
_cell.length_a   1.000
_cell.length_b   1.000
_cell.length_c   1.000
_cell.angle_alpha   90.00
_cell.angle_beta   90.00
_cell.angle_gamma   90.00
#
_symmetry.space_group_name_H-M   'P 1'
#
loop_
_entity.id
_entity.type
_entity.pdbx_description
1 polymer ?
#
loop_
_entity_poly.entity_id
_entity_poly.type
_entity_poly.pdbx_seq_one_letter_code
_entity_poly.pdbx_strand_id
1 'polypeptide(L)'
;MTQQLGPPPVPPRPIPPPPVPPRPGAAPPALAPPPGPPTFPPVVRGRVLADGSETKSGVLCQGVKWQASGILEDGSNLPDQDVRIAKPFTIHMGGPGLCVDAKGRQRTEILSWPPAAAGETWIYKWRFHLSPSLPTSSKFFHLTQLLSREQGGFVVALGLVNGKIKISSVLQPLLGDSGQPVPLPEMPAEDFWGRTTYHRMAVRWGPGGSVDYTIQDDATLAPLLRYCVSEVDIPAQGSIKTGLYRAHVCSAATSVVGDFDFKRR
;
A
#
# COMPACT_ATOMS: atom_id res chain seq x y z
N MET A 1 -54.20 41.72 13.32
CA MET A 1 -52.75 41.94 13.25
C MET A 1 -52.22 41.96 14.67
N THR A 2 -51.62 40.87 15.13
CA THR A 2 -51.12 40.69 16.50
C THR A 2 -49.60 40.73 16.46
N GLN A 3 -48.99 41.76 17.05
CA GLN A 3 -47.53 41.87 17.19
C GLN A 3 -47.01 40.86 18.21
N GLN A 4 -46.07 40.02 17.78
CA GLN A 4 -45.31 39.12 18.64
C GLN A 4 -44.15 39.91 19.27
N LEU A 5 -44.14 40.05 20.59
CA LEU A 5 -43.02 40.63 21.34
C LEU A 5 -41.90 39.58 21.45
N GLY A 6 -40.70 39.94 20.99
CA GLY A 6 -39.51 39.10 21.08
C GLY A 6 -39.05 38.87 22.52
N PRO A 7 -38.29 37.78 22.77
CA PRO A 7 -37.83 37.43 24.10
C PRO A 7 -36.83 38.46 24.67
N PRO A 8 -36.79 38.64 26.00
CA PRO A 8 -35.92 39.60 26.66
C PRO A 8 -34.43 39.24 26.51
N PRO A 9 -33.53 40.24 26.53
CA PRO A 9 -32.10 40.03 26.40
C PRO A 9 -31.52 39.22 27.58
N VAL A 10 -30.61 38.31 27.24
CA VAL A 10 -29.91 37.45 28.20
C VAL A 10 -28.87 38.28 28.98
N PRO A 11 -28.83 38.20 30.32
CA PRO A 11 -27.83 38.92 31.11
C PRO A 11 -26.40 38.41 30.83
N PRO A 12 -25.39 39.30 30.91
CA PRO A 12 -24.00 38.93 30.66
C PRO A 12 -23.49 37.90 31.67
N ARG A 13 -22.73 36.91 31.19
CA ARG A 13 -22.12 35.89 32.05
C ARG A 13 -21.10 36.51 33.01
N PRO A 14 -21.05 36.06 34.28
CA PRO A 14 -20.00 36.45 35.21
C PRO A 14 -18.61 36.13 34.63
N ILE A 15 -17.72 37.11 34.69
CA ILE A 15 -16.32 36.92 34.32
C ILE A 15 -15.68 36.03 35.39
N PRO A 16 -15.06 34.89 35.02
CA PRO A 16 -14.37 34.05 35.99
C PRO A 16 -13.20 34.84 36.61
N PRO A 17 -12.93 34.61 37.91
CA PRO A 17 -11.81 35.28 38.58
C PRO A 17 -10.48 34.93 37.88
N PRO A 18 -9.49 35.84 37.93
CA PRO A 18 -8.18 35.58 37.36
C PRO A 18 -7.52 34.36 38.01
N PRO A 19 -6.67 33.62 37.28
CA PRO A 19 -5.98 32.46 37.82
C PRO A 19 -5.13 32.85 39.03
N VAL A 20 -5.25 32.08 40.11
CA VAL A 20 -4.39 32.22 41.29
C VAL A 20 -2.95 31.92 40.86
N PRO A 21 -1.97 32.81 41.14
CA PRO A 21 -0.57 32.53 40.85
C PRO A 21 -0.10 31.27 41.57
N PRO A 22 0.71 30.40 40.92
CA PRO A 22 1.22 29.21 41.55
C PRO A 22 2.08 29.56 42.77
N ARG A 23 1.88 28.81 43.85
CA ARG A 23 2.64 28.92 45.10
C ARG A 23 4.11 28.61 44.81
N PRO A 24 5.08 29.46 45.24
CA PRO A 24 6.49 29.14 45.08
C PRO A 24 6.82 27.81 45.78
N GLY A 25 7.30 26.82 45.03
CA GLY A 25 7.74 25.52 45.56
C GLY A 25 6.88 24.30 45.23
N ALA A 26 5.78 24.43 44.47
CA ALA A 26 5.06 23.26 43.95
C ALA A 26 5.70 22.79 42.63
N ALA A 27 6.20 21.55 42.60
CA ALA A 27 6.61 20.91 41.36
C ALA A 27 5.41 20.89 40.39
N PRO A 28 5.60 21.22 39.10
CA PRO A 28 4.51 21.18 38.14
C PRO A 28 3.91 19.76 38.09
N PRO A 29 2.58 19.61 38.04
CA PRO A 29 1.98 18.31 37.83
C PRO A 29 2.56 17.70 36.55
N ALA A 30 3.03 16.46 36.65
CA ALA A 30 3.54 15.73 35.50
C ALA A 30 2.49 15.78 34.38
N LEU A 31 2.83 16.42 33.27
CA LEU A 31 1.99 16.44 32.08
C LEU A 31 1.70 14.99 31.72
N ALA A 32 0.41 14.65 31.59
CA ALA A 32 0.02 13.36 31.07
C ALA A 32 0.77 13.15 29.73
N PRO A 33 1.35 11.96 29.49
CA PRO A 33 2.00 11.69 28.23
C PRO A 33 1.00 11.99 27.09
N PRO A 34 1.47 12.56 25.96
CA PRO A 34 0.60 12.82 24.84
C PRO A 34 -0.16 11.54 24.48
N PRO A 35 -1.45 11.63 24.13
CA PRO A 35 -2.21 10.46 23.70
C PRO A 35 -1.40 9.75 22.61
N GLY A 36 -1.12 8.47 22.84
CA GLY A 36 -0.40 7.64 21.87
C GLY A 36 -1.11 7.66 20.51
N PRO A 37 -0.40 7.33 19.42
CA PRO A 37 -1.04 7.20 18.11
C PRO A 37 -2.26 6.28 18.25
N PRO A 38 -3.38 6.58 17.57
CA PRO A 38 -4.58 5.76 17.66
C PRO A 38 -4.21 4.31 17.32
N THR A 39 -4.78 3.36 18.05
CA THR A 39 -4.71 1.94 17.73
C THR A 39 -5.43 1.72 16.40
N PHE A 40 -4.69 1.85 15.30
CA PHE A 40 -5.11 1.45 13.96
C PHE A 40 -5.44 -0.04 13.98
N PRO A 41 -6.46 -0.44 13.18
CA PRO A 41 -7.61 -1.17 13.70
C PRO A 41 -7.24 -2.51 14.36
N PRO A 42 -8.03 -2.95 15.37
CA PRO A 42 -7.89 -4.29 15.92
C PRO A 42 -8.02 -5.34 14.82
N VAL A 43 -7.49 -6.55 15.04
CA VAL A 43 -7.67 -7.69 14.13
C VAL A 43 -9.16 -7.84 13.81
N VAL A 44 -9.54 -7.61 12.55
CA VAL A 44 -10.92 -7.78 12.07
C VAL A 44 -10.91 -8.91 11.05
N ARG A 45 -11.54 -10.03 11.38
CA ARG A 45 -11.87 -11.04 10.38
C ARG A 45 -13.01 -10.52 9.51
N GLY A 46 -12.72 -10.32 8.24
CA GLY A 46 -13.69 -9.91 7.23
C GLY A 46 -14.45 -11.08 6.62
N ARG A 47 -15.38 -10.75 5.72
CA ARG A 47 -15.95 -11.65 4.72
C ARG A 47 -14.84 -12.20 3.82
N VAL A 48 -14.92 -13.51 3.56
CA VAL A 48 -14.11 -14.18 2.55
C VAL A 48 -14.63 -13.81 1.16
N LEU A 49 -13.79 -13.17 0.35
CA LEU A 49 -14.05 -12.83 -1.07
C LEU A 49 -13.60 -13.96 -2.00
N ALA A 50 -12.51 -14.63 -1.65
CA ALA A 50 -12.02 -15.83 -2.31
C ALA A 50 -11.46 -16.79 -1.27
N ASP A 51 -11.70 -18.08 -1.46
CA ASP A 51 -11.35 -19.18 -0.53
C ASP A 51 -10.14 -19.99 -1.01
N GLY A 52 -9.55 -19.64 -2.15
CA GLY A 52 -8.45 -20.36 -2.78
C GLY A 52 -8.84 -21.66 -3.51
N SER A 53 -10.11 -22.07 -3.49
CA SER A 53 -10.55 -23.31 -4.15
C SER A 53 -10.49 -23.23 -5.69
N GLU A 54 -10.65 -22.03 -6.24
CA GLU A 54 -10.58 -21.72 -7.66
C GLU A 54 -10.09 -20.27 -7.87
N THR A 55 -9.79 -19.92 -9.12
CA THR A 55 -9.46 -18.53 -9.46
C THR A 55 -10.73 -17.70 -9.53
N LYS A 56 -10.85 -16.70 -8.65
CA LYS A 56 -11.96 -15.74 -8.62
C LYS A 56 -11.49 -14.33 -8.94
N SER A 57 -12.42 -13.48 -9.37
CA SER A 57 -12.16 -12.06 -9.57
C SER A 57 -13.40 -11.24 -9.26
N GLY A 58 -13.21 -9.95 -9.00
CA GLY A 58 -14.33 -9.05 -8.70
C GLY A 58 -13.94 -7.58 -8.70
N VAL A 59 -14.90 -6.76 -8.29
CA VAL A 59 -14.75 -5.31 -8.14
C VAL A 59 -14.84 -4.98 -6.66
N LEU A 60 -13.85 -4.24 -6.12
CA LEU A 60 -13.92 -3.75 -4.73
C LEU A 60 -14.70 -2.44 -4.66
N CYS A 61 -14.34 -1.51 -5.54
CA CYS A 61 -15.00 -0.22 -5.69
C CYS A 61 -14.72 0.34 -7.09
N GLN A 62 -15.27 1.52 -7.40
CA GLN A 62 -14.98 2.18 -8.66
C GLN A 62 -13.47 2.37 -8.83
N GLY A 63 -12.94 1.82 -9.92
CA GLY A 63 -11.53 1.93 -10.28
C GLY A 63 -10.60 0.90 -9.64
N VAL A 64 -11.12 0.00 -8.79
CA VAL A 64 -10.33 -1.04 -8.12
C VAL A 64 -10.98 -2.41 -8.29
N LYS A 65 -10.23 -3.32 -8.92
CA LYS A 65 -10.61 -4.73 -9.10
C LYS A 65 -9.68 -5.64 -8.31
N TRP A 66 -10.06 -6.91 -8.19
CA TRP A 66 -9.23 -7.93 -7.58
C TRP A 66 -9.27 -9.23 -8.38
N GLN A 67 -8.21 -10.02 -8.25
CA GLN A 67 -8.13 -11.40 -8.73
C GLN A 67 -7.42 -12.24 -7.67
N ALA A 68 -7.91 -13.45 -7.39
CA ALA A 68 -7.37 -14.30 -6.34
C ALA A 68 -7.45 -15.77 -6.72
N SER A 69 -6.33 -16.47 -6.53
CA SER A 69 -6.23 -17.94 -6.53
C SER A 69 -5.86 -18.46 -5.14
N GLY A 70 -5.56 -17.56 -4.18
CA GLY A 70 -5.46 -17.87 -2.75
C GLY A 70 -6.68 -17.36 -1.98
N ILE A 71 -6.55 -17.27 -0.66
CA ILE A 71 -7.59 -16.71 0.21
C ILE A 71 -7.47 -15.19 0.21
N LEU A 72 -8.61 -14.51 0.05
CA LEU A 72 -8.74 -13.05 0.14
C LEU A 72 -9.91 -12.70 1.07
N GLU A 73 -9.63 -11.93 2.12
CA GLU A 73 -10.60 -11.52 3.14
C GLU A 73 -10.69 -9.99 3.21
N ASP A 74 -11.87 -9.41 3.41
CA ASP A 74 -12.08 -7.95 3.59
C ASP A 74 -11.85 -7.48 5.05
N GLY A 75 -10.69 -7.80 5.59
CA GLY A 75 -10.30 -7.41 6.94
C GLY A 75 -8.80 -7.43 7.15
N SER A 76 -8.36 -7.07 8.36
CA SER A 76 -6.97 -7.22 8.81
C SER A 76 -6.90 -8.44 9.73
N ASN A 77 -6.45 -9.56 9.19
CA ASN A 77 -6.38 -10.86 9.89
C ASN A 77 -4.91 -11.29 10.09
N LEU A 78 -4.16 -10.43 10.77
CA LEU A 78 -2.80 -10.69 11.23
C LEU A 78 -2.73 -10.44 12.75
N PRO A 79 -2.96 -11.45 13.60
CA PRO A 79 -2.82 -11.29 15.04
C PRO A 79 -1.39 -10.88 15.39
N ASP A 80 -1.29 -10.05 16.44
CA ASP A 80 -0.02 -9.57 17.02
C ASP A 80 0.85 -8.72 16.08
N GLN A 81 0.28 -8.16 15.00
CA GLN A 81 0.99 -7.25 14.10
C GLN A 81 0.35 -5.86 14.04
N ASP A 82 1.19 -4.82 14.01
CA ASP A 82 0.78 -3.40 13.88
C ASP A 82 0.47 -3.07 12.41
N VAL A 83 -0.74 -3.44 11.96
CA VAL A 83 -1.22 -3.19 10.60
C VAL A 83 -1.96 -1.86 10.54
N ARG A 84 -1.34 -0.86 9.90
CA ARG A 84 -1.84 0.52 9.81
C ARG A 84 -2.62 0.77 8.53
N ILE A 85 -3.65 -0.05 8.27
CA ILE A 85 -4.44 0.02 7.04
C ILE A 85 -5.92 0.17 7.40
N ALA A 86 -6.54 1.29 7.00
CA ALA A 86 -7.90 1.63 7.44
C ALA A 86 -8.98 0.81 6.72
N LYS A 87 -8.75 0.48 5.43
CA LYS A 87 -9.61 -0.40 4.61
C LYS A 87 -8.81 -1.64 4.18
N PRO A 88 -8.56 -2.58 5.10
CA PRO A 88 -7.65 -3.69 4.87
C PRO A 88 -8.28 -4.84 4.10
N PHE A 89 -7.46 -5.50 3.29
CA PHE A 89 -7.73 -6.81 2.70
C PHE A 89 -6.57 -7.75 3.03
N THR A 90 -6.86 -8.87 3.68
CA THR A 90 -5.85 -9.87 4.01
C THR A 90 -5.76 -10.90 2.91
N ILE A 91 -4.54 -11.20 2.51
CA ILE A 91 -4.19 -12.16 1.49
C ILE A 91 -3.46 -13.31 2.15
N HIS A 92 -3.94 -14.54 2.00
CA HIS A 92 -3.19 -15.75 2.36
C HIS A 92 -2.90 -16.59 1.12
N MET A 93 -1.64 -16.98 0.98
CA MET A 93 -1.13 -17.77 -0.14
C MET A 93 -0.44 -19.02 0.36
N GLY A 94 -0.71 -20.17 -0.25
CA GLY A 94 -0.22 -21.48 0.20
C GLY A 94 -1.17 -22.13 1.21
N GLY A 95 -0.99 -23.43 1.49
CA GLY A 95 -1.90 -24.24 2.30
C GLY A 95 -2.83 -25.16 1.46
N PRO A 96 -3.66 -26.01 2.07
CA PRO A 96 -4.54 -26.95 1.37
C PRO A 96 -5.69 -26.21 0.66
N GLY A 97 -5.61 -26.11 -0.67
CA GLY A 97 -6.51 -25.30 -1.52
C GLY A 97 -5.73 -24.64 -2.66
N LEU A 98 -4.90 -25.41 -3.35
CA LEU A 98 -3.84 -24.89 -4.22
C LEU A 98 -4.38 -24.60 -5.62
N CYS A 99 -5.18 -23.54 -5.78
CA CYS A 99 -5.47 -23.04 -7.11
C CYS A 99 -4.18 -22.41 -7.70
N VAL A 100 -3.51 -23.21 -8.51
CA VAL A 100 -2.27 -22.91 -9.22
C VAL A 100 -2.62 -22.86 -10.70
N ASP A 101 -2.20 -21.79 -11.38
CA ASP A 101 -2.42 -21.69 -12.82
C ASP A 101 -1.60 -22.74 -13.59
N ALA A 102 -1.91 -22.94 -14.87
CA ALA A 102 -1.21 -23.91 -15.72
C ALA A 102 0.31 -23.68 -15.84
N LYS A 103 0.81 -22.51 -15.41
CA LYS A 103 2.25 -22.17 -15.39
C LYS A 103 2.88 -22.36 -14.01
N GLY A 104 2.19 -23.01 -13.08
CA GLY A 104 2.69 -23.26 -11.74
C GLY A 104 2.71 -21.98 -10.88
N ARG A 105 1.82 -21.01 -11.11
CA ARG A 105 1.83 -19.72 -10.40
C ARG A 105 0.56 -19.54 -9.57
N GLN A 106 0.71 -18.80 -8.47
CA GLN A 106 -0.42 -18.39 -7.64
C GLN A 106 -0.43 -16.87 -7.57
N ARG A 107 -1.63 -16.27 -7.59
CA ARG A 107 -1.79 -14.82 -7.47
C ARG A 107 -2.98 -14.45 -6.63
N THR A 108 -2.80 -13.48 -5.75
CA THR A 108 -3.89 -12.70 -5.17
C THR A 108 -3.47 -11.24 -5.23
N GLU A 109 -4.12 -10.48 -6.09
CA GLU A 109 -3.73 -9.11 -6.43
C GLU A 109 -4.95 -8.20 -6.52
N ILE A 110 -4.79 -7.00 -5.99
CA ILE A 110 -5.67 -5.85 -6.20
C ILE A 110 -5.08 -5.01 -7.33
N LEU A 111 -5.91 -4.52 -8.25
CA LEU A 111 -5.46 -3.82 -9.44
C LEU A 111 -6.30 -2.58 -9.75
N SER A 112 -5.63 -1.57 -10.30
CA SER A 112 -6.31 -0.41 -10.88
C SER A 112 -7.07 -0.77 -12.16
N TRP A 113 -8.19 -0.07 -12.38
CA TRP A 113 -9.02 -0.18 -13.57
C TRP A 113 -9.69 1.18 -13.89
N PRO A 114 -10.00 1.51 -15.17
CA PRO A 114 -9.57 0.83 -16.40
C PRO A 114 -8.05 0.90 -16.59
N PRO A 115 -7.49 0.12 -17.55
CA PRO A 115 -6.10 0.28 -17.93
C PRO A 115 -5.86 1.70 -18.47
N ALA A 116 -4.73 2.30 -18.08
CA ALA A 116 -4.32 3.62 -18.51
C ALA A 116 -3.91 3.61 -19.99
N ALA A 117 -4.37 4.61 -20.73
CA ALA A 117 -4.01 4.82 -22.13
C ALA A 117 -2.71 5.61 -22.28
N ALA A 118 -2.09 5.54 -23.46
CA ALA A 118 -0.93 6.38 -23.78
C ALA A 118 -1.29 7.86 -23.67
N GLY A 119 -0.36 8.68 -23.16
CA GLY A 119 -0.55 10.10 -22.91
C GLY A 119 -1.20 10.43 -21.56
N GLU A 120 -1.81 9.45 -20.86
CA GLU A 120 -2.40 9.69 -19.54
C GLU A 120 -1.35 9.75 -18.43
N THR A 121 -1.62 10.56 -17.41
CA THR A 121 -0.87 10.55 -16.15
C THR A 121 -1.74 10.00 -15.03
N TRP A 122 -1.20 9.06 -14.26
CA TRP A 122 -1.87 8.43 -13.13
C TRP A 122 -1.03 8.54 -11.87
N ILE A 123 -1.71 8.67 -10.73
CA ILE A 123 -1.11 8.54 -9.42
C ILE A 123 -1.82 7.42 -8.67
N TYR A 124 -1.04 6.43 -8.26
CA TYR A 124 -1.47 5.29 -7.50
C TYR A 124 -0.91 5.39 -6.08
N LYS A 125 -1.77 5.29 -5.07
CA LYS A 125 -1.38 5.21 -3.67
C LYS A 125 -2.07 4.03 -3.00
N TRP A 126 -1.35 3.37 -2.10
CA TRP A 126 -1.87 2.27 -1.30
C TRP A 126 -0.98 2.05 -0.08
N ARG A 127 -1.46 1.25 0.87
CA ARG A 127 -0.65 0.68 1.95
C ARG A 127 -0.47 -0.80 1.79
N PHE A 128 0.67 -1.29 2.25
CA PHE A 128 1.06 -2.69 2.16
C PHE A 128 1.75 -3.13 3.44
N HIS A 129 1.37 -4.28 3.96
CA HIS A 129 2.00 -4.93 5.10
C HIS A 129 2.35 -6.36 4.72
N LEU A 130 3.63 -6.73 4.80
CA LEU A 130 4.07 -8.10 4.56
C LEU A 130 4.30 -8.81 5.89
N SER A 131 3.71 -9.98 6.11
CA SER A 131 4.02 -10.77 7.30
C SER A 131 5.52 -11.10 7.37
N PRO A 132 6.14 -11.11 8.56
CA PRO A 132 7.57 -11.38 8.71
C PRO A 132 7.92 -12.86 8.46
N SER A 133 9.23 -13.10 8.36
CA SER A 133 9.85 -14.43 8.31
C SER A 133 9.40 -15.33 7.15
N LEU A 134 9.03 -14.72 6.02
CA LEU A 134 8.71 -15.45 4.80
C LEU A 134 9.97 -16.06 4.16
N PRO A 135 10.02 -17.38 3.92
CA PRO A 135 11.08 -17.98 3.14
C PRO A 135 11.18 -17.31 1.76
N THR A 136 12.40 -16.95 1.39
CA THR A 136 12.71 -16.34 0.10
C THR A 136 13.42 -17.35 -0.79
N SER A 137 13.35 -17.16 -2.10
CA SER A 137 14.02 -18.02 -3.07
C SER A 137 14.57 -17.19 -4.23
N SER A 138 15.24 -17.85 -5.17
CA SER A 138 15.66 -17.25 -6.44
C SER A 138 14.52 -17.14 -7.47
N LYS A 139 13.35 -17.70 -7.18
CA LYS A 139 12.16 -17.60 -8.04
C LYS A 139 11.47 -16.25 -7.86
N PHE A 140 10.71 -15.84 -8.87
CA PHE A 140 9.97 -14.58 -8.80
C PHE A 140 8.90 -14.63 -7.70
N PHE A 141 8.79 -13.54 -6.96
CA PHE A 141 7.71 -13.27 -6.03
C PHE A 141 7.46 -11.76 -6.04
N HIS A 142 6.45 -11.34 -6.80
CA HIS A 142 6.06 -9.94 -6.92
C HIS A 142 5.10 -9.55 -5.81
N LEU A 143 5.41 -8.42 -5.17
CA LEU A 143 4.55 -7.73 -4.21
C LEU A 143 3.75 -6.61 -4.90
N THR A 144 4.32 -6.03 -5.95
CA THR A 144 3.67 -5.01 -6.79
C THR A 144 4.20 -5.09 -8.20
N GLN A 145 3.35 -4.82 -9.19
CA GLN A 145 3.70 -4.71 -10.59
C GLN A 145 3.02 -3.47 -11.17
N LEU A 146 3.79 -2.61 -11.83
CA LEU A 146 3.29 -1.75 -12.88
C LEU A 146 3.18 -2.61 -14.14
N LEU A 147 1.98 -3.07 -14.47
CA LEU A 147 1.73 -3.96 -15.60
C LEU A 147 1.38 -3.15 -16.84
N SER A 148 1.90 -3.54 -18.01
CA SER A 148 1.39 -3.11 -19.31
C SER A 148 0.88 -4.31 -20.10
N ARG A 149 -0.30 -4.16 -20.71
CA ARG A 149 -0.86 -5.19 -21.61
C ARG A 149 -0.24 -5.12 -23.00
N GLU A 150 0.25 -3.95 -23.43
CA GLU A 150 1.02 -3.81 -24.67
C GLU A 150 2.37 -4.53 -24.56
N GLN A 151 3.05 -4.41 -23.42
CA GLN A 151 4.29 -5.15 -23.12
C GLN A 151 4.06 -6.66 -22.86
N GLY A 152 2.84 -7.05 -22.48
CA GLY A 152 2.52 -8.42 -22.07
C GLY A 152 3.06 -8.84 -20.70
N GLY A 153 3.48 -7.88 -19.86
CA GLY A 153 4.17 -8.16 -18.60
C GLY A 153 4.33 -6.94 -17.69
N PHE A 154 5.13 -7.10 -16.64
CA PHE A 154 5.50 -5.96 -15.79
C PHE A 154 6.45 -5.03 -16.55
N VAL A 155 6.27 -3.73 -16.35
CA VAL A 155 7.19 -2.68 -16.75
C VAL A 155 8.17 -2.43 -15.59
N VAL A 156 7.61 -2.29 -14.38
CA VAL A 156 8.33 -2.17 -13.11
C VAL A 156 7.70 -3.13 -12.11
N ALA A 157 8.50 -3.81 -11.29
CA ALA A 157 8.00 -4.68 -10.24
C ALA A 157 8.78 -4.48 -8.94
N LEU A 158 8.07 -4.60 -7.81
CA LEU A 158 8.65 -4.82 -6.49
C LEU A 158 8.57 -6.30 -6.18
N GLY A 159 9.67 -6.94 -5.77
CA GLY A 159 9.66 -8.36 -5.43
C GLY A 159 10.51 -8.73 -4.24
N LEU A 160 10.15 -9.87 -3.64
CA LEU A 160 10.88 -10.54 -2.55
C LEU A 160 11.70 -11.69 -3.13
N VAL A 161 13.00 -11.51 -3.30
CA VAL A 161 13.88 -12.50 -3.95
C VAL A 161 15.22 -12.54 -3.23
N ASN A 162 15.70 -13.74 -2.89
CA ASN A 162 16.99 -13.96 -2.22
C ASN A 162 17.23 -13.05 -1.00
N GLY A 163 16.28 -13.00 -0.07
CA GLY A 163 16.38 -12.21 1.16
C GLY A 163 16.28 -10.71 0.96
N LYS A 164 15.93 -10.24 -0.25
CA LYS A 164 15.86 -8.81 -0.56
C LYS A 164 14.50 -8.40 -1.08
N ILE A 165 14.11 -7.19 -0.74
CA ILE A 165 13.07 -6.43 -1.42
C ILE A 165 13.76 -5.60 -2.50
N LYS A 166 13.42 -5.84 -3.76
CA LYS A 166 14.09 -5.19 -4.88
C LYS A 166 13.13 -4.71 -5.95
N ILE A 167 13.51 -3.60 -6.58
CA ILE A 167 12.88 -3.13 -7.80
C ILE A 167 13.49 -3.88 -8.99
N SER A 168 12.64 -4.33 -9.90
CA SER A 168 13.01 -4.83 -11.23
C SER A 168 12.33 -3.96 -12.28
N SER A 169 13.04 -3.62 -13.34
CA SER A 169 12.51 -2.79 -14.44
C SER A 169 12.97 -3.35 -15.78
N VAL A 170 12.08 -3.31 -16.78
CA VAL A 170 12.41 -3.62 -18.19
C VAL A 170 12.63 -2.34 -19.01
N LEU A 171 12.52 -1.17 -18.38
CA LEU A 171 12.79 0.11 -19.01
C LEU A 171 14.29 0.28 -19.24
N GLN A 172 14.64 1.21 -20.13
CA GLN A 172 16.03 1.58 -20.35
C GLN A 172 16.69 1.97 -19.02
N PRO A 173 17.88 1.43 -18.71
CA PRO A 173 18.55 1.72 -17.47
C PRO A 173 18.96 3.19 -17.43
N LEU A 174 18.83 3.81 -16.25
CA LEU A 174 19.45 5.10 -15.99
C LEU A 174 20.96 4.94 -16.06
N LEU A 175 21.64 5.88 -16.69
CA LEU A 175 23.10 5.92 -16.71
C LEU A 175 23.58 6.95 -15.68
N GLY A 176 24.56 6.56 -14.87
CA GLY A 176 25.26 7.49 -13.98
C GLY A 176 26.30 8.31 -14.73
N ASP A 177 27.00 9.19 -14.01
CA ASP A 177 28.01 10.10 -14.59
C ASP A 177 29.15 9.35 -15.31
N SER A 178 29.40 8.09 -14.95
CA SER A 178 30.39 7.21 -15.59
C SER A 178 29.88 6.53 -16.87
N GLY A 179 28.65 6.81 -17.30
CA GLY A 179 27.98 6.12 -18.40
C GLY A 179 27.56 4.68 -18.08
N GLN A 180 27.76 4.22 -16.84
CA GLN A 180 27.35 2.88 -16.40
C GLN A 180 25.91 2.86 -15.89
N PRO A 181 25.17 1.74 -16.04
CA PRO A 181 23.85 1.58 -15.47
C PRO A 181 23.83 1.82 -13.96
N VAL A 182 22.94 2.70 -13.50
CA VAL A 182 22.66 2.88 -12.07
C VAL A 182 22.00 1.59 -11.56
N PRO A 183 22.51 0.98 -10.48
CA PRO A 183 21.90 -0.20 -9.89
C PRO A 183 20.44 0.06 -9.48
N LEU A 184 19.57 -0.93 -9.69
CA LEU A 184 18.18 -0.81 -9.26
C LEU A 184 18.07 -0.83 -7.73
N PRO A 185 17.15 -0.05 -7.13
CA PRO A 185 16.98 0.02 -5.68
C PRO A 185 16.63 -1.35 -5.07
N GLU A 186 17.29 -1.69 -3.97
CA GLU A 186 17.02 -2.87 -3.16
C GLU A 186 17.33 -2.62 -1.68
N MET A 187 16.76 -3.46 -0.81
CA MET A 187 17.02 -3.47 0.63
C MET A 187 16.87 -4.90 1.19
N PRO A 188 17.45 -5.20 2.37
CA PRO A 188 17.17 -6.46 3.07
C PRO A 188 15.68 -6.64 3.37
N ALA A 189 15.18 -7.88 3.30
CA ALA A 189 13.76 -8.17 3.54
C ALA A 189 13.35 -7.91 4.99
N GLU A 190 14.27 -8.10 5.94
CA GLU A 190 14.08 -7.84 7.36
C GLU A 190 13.78 -6.37 7.68
N ASP A 191 14.26 -5.45 6.85
CA ASP A 191 14.00 -4.02 6.99
C ASP A 191 12.64 -3.60 6.42
N PHE A 192 11.92 -4.53 5.77
CA PHE A 192 10.65 -4.26 5.10
C PHE A 192 9.45 -4.99 5.73
N TRP A 193 9.56 -6.28 6.05
CA TRP A 193 8.44 -7.06 6.56
C TRP A 193 8.08 -6.70 8.02
N GLY A 194 6.88 -7.06 8.47
CA GLY A 194 6.37 -6.66 9.79
C GLY A 194 6.11 -5.16 9.93
N ARG A 195 6.33 -4.37 8.87
CA ARG A 195 6.05 -2.94 8.80
C ARG A 195 4.90 -2.68 7.85
N THR A 196 4.06 -1.72 8.20
CA THR A 196 3.13 -1.14 7.25
C THR A 196 3.87 -0.08 6.44
N THR A 197 3.86 -0.22 5.13
CA THR A 197 4.52 0.68 4.20
C THR A 197 3.49 1.46 3.39
N TYR A 198 3.76 2.74 3.18
CA TYR A 198 3.00 3.59 2.27
C TYR A 198 3.70 3.64 0.92
N HIS A 199 2.92 3.40 -0.13
CA HIS A 199 3.37 3.41 -1.50
C HIS A 199 2.74 4.56 -2.27
N ARG A 200 3.53 5.23 -3.10
CA ARG A 200 3.07 6.19 -4.10
C ARG A 200 3.81 5.94 -5.41
N MET A 201 3.07 5.73 -6.49
CA MET A 201 3.61 5.64 -7.84
C MET A 201 2.91 6.64 -8.75
N ALA A 202 3.65 7.59 -9.30
CA ALA A 202 3.18 8.47 -10.37
C ALA A 202 3.72 7.95 -11.71
N VAL A 203 2.85 7.83 -12.72
CA VAL A 203 3.19 7.28 -14.03
C VAL A 203 2.63 8.15 -15.13
N ARG A 204 3.47 8.56 -16.08
CA ARG A 204 3.04 9.09 -17.37
C ARG A 204 3.23 8.00 -18.42
N TRP A 205 2.13 7.59 -19.05
CA TRP A 205 2.11 6.49 -20.02
C TRP A 205 2.41 6.97 -21.44
N GLY A 206 3.03 6.11 -22.25
CA GLY A 206 3.39 6.37 -23.64
C GLY A 206 4.77 7.03 -23.83
N PRO A 207 5.04 7.55 -25.04
CA PRO A 207 6.32 8.18 -25.37
C PRO A 207 6.63 9.41 -24.51
N GLY A 208 7.88 9.57 -24.08
CA GLY A 208 8.28 10.63 -23.15
C GLY A 208 7.61 10.48 -21.77
N GLY A 209 7.29 9.25 -21.41
CA GLY A 209 6.68 8.86 -20.15
C GLY A 209 7.67 8.87 -18.99
N SER A 210 7.14 8.54 -17.82
CA SER A 210 7.90 8.55 -16.57
C SER A 210 7.29 7.63 -15.53
N VAL A 211 8.11 7.19 -14.57
CA VAL A 211 7.69 6.49 -13.37
C VAL A 211 8.43 7.08 -12.18
N ASP A 212 7.70 7.60 -11.20
CA ASP A 212 8.22 8.02 -9.89
C ASP A 212 7.54 7.19 -8.81
N TYR A 213 8.27 6.19 -8.32
CA TYR A 213 7.80 5.22 -7.33
C TYR A 213 8.58 5.37 -6.03
N THR A 214 7.85 5.66 -4.95
CA THR A 214 8.38 5.81 -3.60
C THR A 214 7.69 4.87 -2.63
N ILE A 215 8.49 4.28 -1.75
CA ILE A 215 8.06 3.46 -0.62
C ILE A 215 8.64 4.08 0.65
N GLN A 216 7.78 4.27 1.64
CA GLN A 216 8.17 4.79 2.95
C GLN A 216 7.50 3.97 4.05
N ASP A 217 8.11 3.96 5.23
CA ASP A 217 7.48 3.42 6.43
C ASP A 217 6.27 4.29 6.82
N ASP A 218 5.09 3.70 7.00
CA ASP A 218 3.86 4.46 7.25
C ASP A 218 3.82 5.06 8.66
N ALA A 219 4.60 4.50 9.60
CA ALA A 219 4.65 4.96 10.98
C ALA A 219 5.51 6.20 11.17
N THR A 220 6.69 6.18 10.55
CA THR A 220 7.76 7.16 10.74
C THR A 220 7.91 8.11 9.55
N LEU A 221 7.32 7.76 8.41
CA LEU A 221 7.50 8.43 7.11
C LEU A 221 8.95 8.37 6.60
N ALA A 222 9.79 7.51 7.18
CA ALA A 222 11.16 7.32 6.73
C ALA A 222 11.16 6.70 5.32
N PRO A 223 11.96 7.23 4.38
CA PRO A 223 12.07 6.66 3.03
C PRO A 223 12.73 5.28 3.10
N LEU A 224 12.18 4.31 2.38
CA LEU A 224 12.72 2.94 2.29
C LEU A 224 13.32 2.67 0.92
N LEU A 225 12.55 2.89 -0.15
CA LEU A 225 13.01 2.71 -1.53
C LEU A 225 12.44 3.79 -2.44
N ARG A 226 13.23 4.19 -3.44
CA ARG A 226 12.80 5.11 -4.48
C ARG A 226 13.34 4.70 -5.84
N TYR A 227 12.45 4.61 -6.83
CA TYR A 227 12.78 4.40 -8.23
C TYR A 227 12.16 5.53 -9.05
N CYS A 228 12.97 6.22 -9.84
CA CYS A 228 12.52 7.37 -10.62
C CYS A 228 13.16 7.38 -12.01
N VAL A 229 12.35 7.32 -13.06
CA VAL A 229 12.79 7.44 -14.46
C VAL A 229 11.88 8.41 -15.21
N SER A 230 12.44 9.14 -16.17
CA SER A 230 11.73 10.14 -16.98
C SER A 230 12.25 10.10 -18.40
N GLU A 231 11.48 10.66 -19.33
CA GLU A 231 11.83 10.71 -20.76
C GLU A 231 12.07 9.32 -21.37
N VAL A 232 11.30 8.33 -20.90
CA VAL A 232 11.35 6.94 -21.38
C VAL A 232 10.00 6.55 -21.97
N ASP A 233 9.99 5.64 -22.93
CA ASP A 233 8.73 5.08 -23.42
C ASP A 233 8.13 4.12 -22.37
N ILE A 234 6.93 4.42 -21.89
CA ILE A 234 6.20 3.57 -20.93
C ILE A 234 5.06 2.88 -21.69
N PRO A 235 5.14 1.57 -21.98
CA PRO A 235 4.12 0.85 -22.75
C PRO A 235 2.73 0.99 -22.11
N ALA A 236 1.70 1.35 -22.87
CA ALA A 236 0.40 1.72 -22.34
C ALA A 236 -0.48 0.49 -22.00
N GLN A 237 -1.81 0.69 -21.93
CA GLN A 237 -2.77 -0.29 -21.40
C GLN A 237 -2.40 -0.75 -19.99
N GLY A 238 -2.03 0.26 -19.20
CA GLY A 238 -1.29 0.16 -17.97
C GLY A 238 -2.14 -0.03 -16.72
N SER A 239 -1.68 -0.79 -15.74
CA SER A 239 -2.35 -0.89 -14.44
C SER A 239 -1.35 -1.20 -13.33
N ILE A 240 -1.47 -0.55 -12.18
CA ILE A 240 -0.85 -1.07 -10.96
C ILE A 240 -1.58 -2.35 -10.54
N LYS A 241 -0.81 -3.34 -10.11
CA LYS A 241 -1.24 -4.54 -9.39
C LYS A 241 -0.44 -4.65 -8.09
N THR A 242 -1.08 -4.88 -6.96
CA THR A 242 -0.43 -5.04 -5.66
C THR A 242 -1.05 -6.21 -4.89
N GLY A 243 -0.24 -6.96 -4.15
CA GLY A 243 -0.66 -8.20 -3.50
C GLY A 243 0.47 -9.21 -3.53
N LEU A 244 0.15 -10.49 -3.70
CA LEU A 244 1.14 -11.57 -3.75
C LEU A 244 1.01 -12.34 -5.07
N TYR A 245 2.04 -12.29 -5.93
CA TYR A 245 2.10 -13.08 -7.16
C TYR A 245 3.44 -13.80 -7.27
N ARG A 246 3.42 -15.13 -7.33
CA ARG A 246 4.62 -15.96 -7.16
C ARG A 246 4.56 -17.26 -7.95
N ALA A 247 5.72 -17.86 -8.15
CA ALA A 247 5.80 -19.28 -8.46
C ALA A 247 5.29 -20.10 -7.26
N HIS A 248 4.49 -21.14 -7.50
CA HIS A 248 3.85 -21.93 -6.45
C HIS A 248 4.84 -22.66 -5.53
N VAL A 249 6.09 -22.86 -5.98
CA VAL A 249 7.18 -23.47 -5.20
C VAL A 249 7.60 -22.67 -3.95
N CYS A 250 6.99 -21.51 -3.69
CA CYS A 250 7.19 -20.74 -2.47
C CYS A 250 6.31 -21.25 -1.32
N SER A 251 6.84 -21.20 -0.09
CA SER A 251 6.13 -21.48 1.16
C SER A 251 4.89 -20.62 1.36
N ALA A 252 4.09 -20.87 2.41
CA ALA A 252 2.99 -19.99 2.78
C ALA A 252 3.45 -18.52 2.91
N ALA A 253 2.59 -17.58 2.52
CA ALA A 253 2.82 -16.15 2.69
C ALA A 253 1.51 -15.41 2.94
N THR A 254 1.60 -14.37 3.77
CA THR A 254 0.46 -13.54 4.14
C THR A 254 0.83 -12.06 4.00
N SER A 255 -0.10 -11.25 3.53
CA SER A 255 0.02 -9.79 3.50
C SER A 255 -1.31 -9.11 3.75
N VAL A 256 -1.29 -7.85 4.17
CA VAL A 256 -2.47 -6.98 4.19
C VAL A 256 -2.23 -5.83 3.23
N VAL A 257 -3.22 -5.53 2.40
CA VAL A 257 -3.19 -4.42 1.43
C VAL A 257 -4.45 -3.58 1.58
N GLY A 258 -4.37 -2.29 1.28
CA GLY A 258 -5.56 -1.44 1.39
C GLY A 258 -5.30 0.03 1.15
N ASP A 259 -6.29 0.84 1.53
CA ASP A 259 -6.28 2.30 1.39
C ASP A 259 -5.94 2.77 -0.03
N PHE A 260 -6.52 2.08 -1.02
CA PHE A 260 -6.29 2.35 -2.44
C PHE A 260 -6.84 3.73 -2.83
N ASP A 261 -5.97 4.55 -3.43
CA ASP A 261 -6.32 5.81 -4.07
C ASP A 261 -5.64 5.88 -5.45
N PHE A 262 -6.38 5.46 -6.48
CA PHE A 262 -5.91 5.37 -7.86
C PHE A 262 -6.63 6.41 -8.71
N LYS A 263 -5.90 7.43 -9.16
CA LYS A 263 -6.49 8.59 -9.83
C LYS A 263 -5.72 8.95 -11.09
N ARG A 264 -6.47 9.23 -12.16
CA ARG A 264 -5.96 9.96 -13.33
C ARG A 264 -5.80 11.44 -12.99
N ARG A 265 -4.75 12.07 -13.48
CA ARG A 265 -4.51 13.52 -13.41
C ARG A 265 -4.68 14.18 -14.76
#